data_AF-A0A8T5J5V2-F1
#
_entry.id   AF-A0A8T5J5V2-F1
#
_cell.length_a   1.000
_cell.length_b   1.000
_cell.length_c   1.000
_cell.angle_alpha   90.00
_cell.angle_beta   90.00
_cell.angle_gamma   90.00
#
_symmetry.space_group_name_H-M   'P 1'
#
loop_
_entity.id
_entity.type
_entity.pdbx_description
1 polymer ?
#
loop_
_entity_poly.entity_id
_entity_poly.type
_entity_poly.pdbx_seq_one_letter_code
_entity_poly.pdbx_strand_id
1 'polypeptide(L)'
;MGRLEEFLSRRKRFEPEGHVVSGRLAEFRLMKLTRAVAGEALVLEGIRIPDPEEGGRREIDMVVATGDEILFVEQKHWSGSFTITSEGRFFQKRKNGGTLMHKDIVAWTARKGDILCDLHENRTDKEVPPSRTVLVFSNKNLEWEPLPDEVPAEAYDELGFIDMIDKMDKSPPSDELRETLMGFGTWDTIHLNGGKTVHGDILEYPYEKKDCTVKNSGLLGLIVGPKSELSTGQVVRDQSGPHISVVGEDGSRIIPFAQISKIEFSNPRKEWG
;
A
#
# COMPACT_ATOMS: atom_id res chain seq x y z
N MET A 1 20.77 -16.19 24.00
CA MET A 1 19.42 -15.88 24.52
C MET A 1 18.94 -17.07 25.34
N GLY A 2 18.36 -16.85 26.51
CA GLY A 2 17.88 -17.91 27.39
C GLY A 2 16.53 -18.49 26.94
N ARG A 3 16.20 -19.72 27.37
CA ARG A 3 14.94 -20.40 27.02
C ARG A 3 13.68 -19.60 27.40
N LEU A 4 13.76 -18.84 28.51
CA LEU A 4 12.67 -17.99 28.97
C LEU A 4 12.48 -16.77 28.05
N GLU A 5 13.57 -16.14 27.62
CA GLU A 5 13.53 -15.00 26.71
C GLU A 5 12.97 -15.41 25.34
N GLU A 6 13.36 -16.57 24.82
CA GLU A 6 12.82 -17.16 23.60
C GLU A 6 11.30 -17.43 23.69
N PHE A 7 10.83 -17.86 24.86
CA PHE A 7 9.41 -18.05 25.12
C PHE A 7 8.67 -16.70 25.19
N LEU A 8 9.21 -15.71 25.92
CA LEU A 8 8.60 -14.39 26.07
C LEU A 8 8.53 -13.63 24.74
N SER A 9 9.56 -13.72 23.89
CA SER A 9 9.56 -13.13 22.55
C SER A 9 8.36 -13.61 21.72
N ARG A 10 8.04 -14.92 21.80
CA ARG A 10 6.90 -15.55 21.11
C ARG A 10 5.52 -15.17 21.66
N ARG A 11 5.47 -14.54 22.82
CA ARG A 11 4.24 -14.05 23.46
C ARG A 11 4.08 -12.54 23.33
N LYS A 12 5.11 -11.84 22.82
CA LYS A 12 5.05 -10.40 22.58
C LYS A 12 3.94 -10.10 21.57
N ARG A 13 3.06 -9.18 21.94
CA ARG A 13 1.98 -8.67 21.08
C ARG A 13 2.31 -7.26 20.63
N PHE A 14 1.91 -6.97 19.40
CA PHE A 14 2.07 -5.71 18.70
C PHE A 14 0.68 -5.31 18.25
N GLU A 15 0.05 -4.44 19.04
CA GLU A 15 -1.27 -3.93 18.70
C GLU A 15 -1.13 -2.83 17.63
N PRO A 16 -1.99 -2.82 16.60
CA PRO A 16 -1.93 -1.81 15.57
C PRO A 16 -2.41 -0.45 16.09
N GLU A 17 -1.89 0.62 15.50
CA GLU A 17 -2.30 1.98 15.86
C GLU A 17 -3.64 2.30 15.22
N GLY A 18 -4.60 2.84 15.99
CA GLY A 18 -5.98 2.99 15.53
C GLY A 18 -6.13 3.81 14.24
N HIS A 19 -5.31 4.86 14.06
CA HIS A 19 -5.34 5.69 12.85
C HIS A 19 -4.83 4.93 11.61
N VAL A 20 -3.84 4.05 11.77
CA VAL A 20 -3.33 3.17 10.70
C VAL A 20 -4.40 2.16 10.30
N VAL A 21 -5.06 1.55 11.29
CA VAL A 21 -6.18 0.62 11.04
C VAL A 21 -7.30 1.31 10.28
N SER A 22 -7.71 2.51 10.70
CA SER A 22 -8.77 3.24 10.01
C SER A 22 -8.40 3.64 8.58
N GLY A 23 -7.14 4.04 8.34
CA GLY A 23 -6.67 4.37 7.00
C GLY A 23 -6.78 3.18 6.06
N ARG A 24 -6.25 2.02 6.46
CA ARG A 24 -6.29 0.80 5.64
C ARG A 24 -7.69 0.25 5.45
N LEU A 25 -8.54 0.32 6.46
CA LEU A 25 -9.95 -0.06 6.29
C LEU A 25 -10.65 0.86 5.27
N ALA A 26 -10.27 2.13 5.22
CA ALA A 26 -10.81 3.07 4.25
C ALA A 26 -10.26 2.82 2.83
N GLU A 27 -8.97 2.48 2.67
CA GLU A 27 -8.38 2.05 1.39
C GLU A 27 -9.07 0.79 0.86
N PHE A 28 -9.14 -0.26 1.68
CA PHE A 28 -9.80 -1.52 1.34
C PHE A 28 -11.29 -1.35 1.00
N ARG A 29 -11.99 -0.48 1.74
CA ARG A 29 -13.39 -0.15 1.47
C ARG A 29 -13.54 0.56 0.13
N LEU A 30 -12.76 1.61 -0.12
CA LEU A 30 -12.77 2.34 -1.38
C LEU A 30 -12.52 1.39 -2.56
N MET A 31 -11.52 0.51 -2.42
CA MET A 31 -11.18 -0.47 -3.45
C MET A 31 -12.32 -1.43 -3.77
N LYS A 32 -12.98 -1.96 -2.73
CA LYS A 32 -14.14 -2.83 -2.89
C LYS A 32 -15.31 -2.15 -3.59
N LEU A 33 -15.61 -0.92 -3.20
CA LEU A 33 -16.69 -0.14 -3.81
C LEU A 33 -16.37 0.17 -5.27
N THR A 34 -15.14 0.59 -5.55
CA THR A 34 -14.67 0.91 -6.91
C THR A 34 -14.82 -0.31 -7.82
N ARG A 35 -14.30 -1.47 -7.41
CA ARG A 35 -14.44 -2.73 -8.15
C ARG A 35 -15.90 -3.13 -8.39
N ALA A 36 -16.81 -2.80 -7.47
CA ALA A 36 -18.23 -3.14 -7.61
C ALA A 36 -18.92 -2.33 -8.74
N VAL A 37 -18.41 -1.14 -9.07
CA VAL A 37 -18.98 -0.26 -10.11
C VAL A 37 -18.10 -0.15 -11.37
N ALA A 38 -16.88 -0.68 -11.34
CA ALA A 38 -15.86 -0.50 -12.39
C ALA A 38 -16.13 -1.25 -13.71
N GLY A 39 -17.08 -2.17 -13.77
CA GLY A 39 -17.36 -2.91 -15.01
C GLY A 39 -16.14 -3.69 -15.52
N GLU A 40 -15.72 -3.43 -16.76
CA GLU A 40 -14.55 -4.07 -17.38
C GLU A 40 -13.23 -3.30 -17.20
N ALA A 41 -13.28 -2.12 -16.55
CA ALA A 41 -12.09 -1.36 -16.19
C ALA A 41 -11.16 -2.18 -15.29
N LEU A 42 -9.85 -2.04 -15.48
CA LEU A 42 -8.86 -2.68 -14.64
C LEU A 42 -8.63 -1.84 -13.38
N VAL A 43 -8.92 -2.41 -12.21
CA VAL A 43 -8.71 -1.75 -10.91
C VAL A 43 -7.63 -2.47 -10.10
N LEU A 44 -6.51 -1.79 -9.88
CA LEU A 44 -5.36 -2.27 -9.10
C LEU A 44 -5.13 -1.39 -7.88
N GLU A 45 -4.60 -1.99 -6.81
CA GLU A 45 -4.35 -1.35 -5.52
C GLU A 45 -2.88 -1.53 -5.14
N GLY A 46 -2.27 -0.48 -4.61
CA GLY A 46 -0.92 -0.50 -4.05
C GLY A 46 0.16 -0.95 -5.04
N ILE A 47 -0.01 -0.63 -6.32
CA ILE A 47 1.01 -1.00 -7.32
C ILE A 47 2.28 -0.22 -7.06
N ARG A 48 3.42 -0.90 -7.17
CA ARG A 48 4.73 -0.30 -6.94
C ARG A 48 5.50 -0.18 -8.24
N ILE A 49 5.73 1.05 -8.64
CA ILE A 49 6.48 1.40 -9.85
C ILE A 49 7.96 1.65 -9.50
N PRO A 50 8.91 1.32 -10.39
CA PRO A 50 10.30 1.75 -10.23
C PRO A 50 10.41 3.27 -10.36
N ASP A 51 11.23 3.90 -9.52
CA ASP A 51 11.50 5.34 -9.59
C ASP A 51 12.94 5.54 -10.11
N PRO A 52 13.13 5.92 -11.38
CA PRO A 52 14.45 6.01 -11.98
C PRO A 52 15.27 7.20 -11.46
N GLU A 53 14.62 8.25 -10.95
CA GLU A 53 15.29 9.48 -10.52
C GLU A 53 15.73 9.40 -9.06
N GLU A 54 14.85 8.94 -8.16
CA GLU A 54 15.16 8.83 -6.73
C GLU A 54 15.68 7.43 -6.34
N GLY A 55 15.60 6.47 -7.26
CA GLY A 55 15.88 5.07 -7.01
C GLY A 55 14.78 4.39 -6.19
N GLY A 56 14.82 3.06 -6.19
CA GLY A 56 13.83 2.25 -5.46
C GLY A 56 12.48 2.19 -6.16
N ARG A 57 11.40 2.12 -5.37
CA ARG A 57 10.03 2.02 -5.86
C ARG A 57 9.08 2.96 -5.12
N ARG A 58 8.03 3.39 -5.81
CA ARG A 58 6.95 4.22 -5.27
C ARG A 58 5.61 3.52 -5.43
N GLU A 59 4.77 3.66 -4.42
CA GLU A 59 3.41 3.11 -4.43
C GLU A 59 2.42 4.12 -4.99
N ILE A 60 1.51 3.64 -5.84
CA ILE A 60 0.28 4.32 -6.21
C ILE A 60 -0.86 3.58 -5.49
N ASP A 61 -1.64 4.31 -4.67
CA ASP A 61 -2.67 3.72 -3.81
C ASP A 61 -3.69 2.93 -4.64
N MET A 62 -4.17 3.50 -5.75
CA MET A 62 -5.05 2.81 -6.69
C MET A 62 -4.87 3.30 -8.12
N VAL A 63 -4.97 2.38 -9.08
CA VAL A 63 -5.05 2.69 -10.51
C VAL A 63 -6.35 2.12 -11.07
N VAL A 64 -7.09 2.96 -11.79
CA VAL A 64 -8.24 2.55 -12.62
C VAL A 64 -7.85 2.80 -14.07
N ALA A 65 -7.80 1.77 -14.90
CA ALA A 65 -7.44 1.89 -16.31
C ALA A 65 -8.55 1.36 -17.20
N THR A 66 -8.89 2.13 -18.24
CA THR A 66 -9.86 1.78 -19.27
C THR A 66 -9.22 1.86 -20.66
N GLY A 67 -10.00 1.64 -21.72
CA GLY A 67 -9.53 1.88 -23.07
C GLY A 67 -9.27 3.36 -23.37
N ASP A 68 -9.94 4.26 -22.65
CA ASP A 68 -9.99 5.69 -22.94
C ASP A 68 -9.21 6.56 -21.95
N GLU A 69 -8.97 6.08 -20.73
CA GLU A 69 -8.24 6.85 -19.71
C GLU A 69 -7.57 6.01 -18.62
N ILE A 70 -6.64 6.63 -17.90
CA ILE A 70 -6.01 6.10 -16.68
C ILE A 70 -6.22 7.08 -15.52
N LEU A 71 -6.76 6.59 -14.41
CA LEU A 71 -6.89 7.33 -13.16
C LEU A 71 -5.79 6.90 -12.20
N PHE A 72 -4.97 7.86 -11.79
CA PHE A 72 -4.01 7.69 -10.69
C PHE A 72 -4.64 8.24 -9.41
N VAL A 73 -5.07 7.33 -8.55
CA VAL A 73 -5.87 7.66 -7.38
C VAL A 73 -4.99 7.66 -6.14
N GLU A 74 -4.97 8.77 -5.42
CA GLU A 74 -4.37 8.88 -4.09
C GLU A 74 -5.49 9.03 -3.04
N GLN A 75 -5.48 8.16 -2.04
CA GLN A 75 -6.52 8.10 -1.02
C GLN A 75 -6.01 8.72 0.28
N LYS A 76 -6.86 9.52 0.95
CA LYS A 76 -6.55 10.12 2.25
C LYS A 76 -7.73 10.02 3.22
N HIS A 77 -7.50 9.32 4.32
CA HIS A 77 -8.46 9.23 5.44
C HIS A 77 -8.16 10.25 6.55
N TRP A 78 -8.12 11.53 6.21
CA TRP A 78 -7.78 12.60 7.16
C TRP A 78 -8.94 12.98 8.08
N SER A 79 -8.64 13.61 9.22
CA SER A 79 -9.64 14.19 10.12
C SER A 79 -9.52 15.71 10.19
N GLY A 80 -10.62 16.37 10.59
CA GLY A 80 -10.65 17.81 10.80
C GLY A 80 -10.97 18.54 9.51
N SER A 81 -10.13 19.49 9.11
CA SER A 81 -10.25 20.19 7.85
C SER A 81 -8.91 20.39 7.17
N PHE A 82 -8.92 20.73 5.89
CA PHE A 82 -7.72 21.24 5.21
C PHE A 82 -8.04 22.40 4.27
N THR A 83 -7.02 23.21 4.02
CA THR A 83 -7.00 24.20 2.94
C THR A 83 -5.80 23.93 2.04
N ILE A 84 -5.89 24.33 0.78
CA ILE A 84 -4.78 24.20 -0.16
C ILE A 84 -4.07 25.54 -0.24
N THR A 85 -2.76 25.50 -0.13
CA THR A 85 -1.90 26.66 -0.31
C THR A 85 -1.73 26.96 -1.80
N SER A 86 -1.34 28.18 -2.15
CA SER A 86 -1.02 28.56 -3.54
C SER A 86 0.08 27.72 -4.19
N GLU A 87 0.86 26.98 -3.40
CA GLU A 87 1.93 26.08 -3.85
C GLU A 87 1.45 24.62 -4.01
N GLY A 88 0.13 24.36 -4.02
CA GLY A 88 -0.43 23.01 -4.14
C GLY A 88 -0.31 22.14 -2.88
N ARG A 89 0.24 22.68 -1.78
CA ARG A 89 0.39 21.94 -0.51
C ARG A 89 -0.86 21.99 0.34
N PHE A 90 -1.13 20.90 1.04
CA PHE A 90 -2.30 20.77 1.92
C PHE A 90 -1.95 21.15 3.36
N PHE A 91 -2.63 22.15 3.89
CA PHE A 91 -2.55 22.52 5.30
C PHE A 91 -3.74 21.95 6.06
N GLN A 92 -3.50 20.93 6.88
CA GLN A 92 -4.52 20.25 7.65
C GLN A 92 -4.63 20.83 9.07
N LYS A 93 -5.86 21.15 9.51
CA LYS A 93 -6.23 21.39 10.91
C LYS A 93 -6.93 20.13 11.45
N ARG A 94 -6.28 19.40 12.35
CA ARG A 94 -6.80 18.15 12.93
C ARG A 94 -7.83 18.45 14.02
N LYS A 95 -8.74 17.49 14.27
CA LYS A 95 -9.76 17.63 15.33
C LYS A 95 -9.21 17.83 16.74
N ASN A 96 -7.97 17.42 17.00
CA ASN A 96 -7.29 17.61 18.27
C ASN A 96 -6.59 18.99 18.41
N GLY A 97 -6.81 19.91 17.47
CA GLY A 97 -6.18 21.24 17.44
C GLY A 97 -4.78 21.27 16.83
N GLY A 98 -4.19 20.11 16.51
CA GLY A 98 -2.89 20.04 15.83
C GLY A 98 -2.98 20.46 14.37
N THR A 99 -1.87 20.95 13.82
CA THR A 99 -1.76 21.30 12.40
C THR A 99 -0.67 20.48 11.72
N LEU A 100 -0.84 20.19 10.44
CA LEU A 100 0.15 19.48 9.63
C LEU A 100 0.19 20.06 8.22
N MET A 101 1.39 20.41 7.77
CA MET A 101 1.64 20.77 6.37
C MET A 101 2.11 19.53 5.61
N HIS A 102 1.31 19.09 4.64
CA HIS A 102 1.68 17.97 3.79
C HIS A 102 2.59 18.42 2.64
N LYS A 103 3.16 17.45 1.93
CA LYS A 103 3.83 17.72 0.65
C LYS A 103 2.79 18.06 -0.42
N ASP A 104 3.25 18.44 -1.61
CA ASP A 104 2.39 18.60 -2.78
C ASP A 104 1.92 17.23 -3.27
N ILE A 105 0.78 16.77 -2.75
CA ILE A 105 0.27 15.43 -3.04
C ILE A 105 -0.06 15.29 -4.53
N VAL A 106 -0.55 16.36 -5.16
CA VAL A 106 -0.95 16.34 -6.57
C VAL A 106 0.26 16.13 -7.45
N ALA A 107 1.30 16.95 -7.30
CA ALA A 107 2.52 16.81 -8.09
C ALA A 107 3.19 15.45 -7.88
N TRP A 108 3.19 14.93 -6.65
CA TRP A 108 3.76 13.62 -6.35
C TRP A 108 2.97 12.48 -7.00
N THR A 109 1.64 12.53 -7.00
CA THR A 109 0.80 11.49 -7.64
C THR A 109 0.87 11.58 -9.16
N ALA A 110 0.85 12.78 -9.73
CA ALA A 110 1.00 12.99 -11.17
C ALA A 110 2.35 12.44 -11.67
N ARG A 111 3.46 12.77 -10.99
CA ARG A 111 4.79 12.24 -11.32
C ARG A 111 4.84 10.71 -11.31
N LYS A 112 4.20 10.05 -10.33
CA LYS A 112 4.11 8.58 -10.31
C LYS A 112 3.38 8.05 -11.55
N GLY A 113 2.32 8.75 -11.95
CA GLY A 113 1.59 8.47 -13.18
C GLY A 113 2.46 8.59 -14.42
N ASP A 114 3.19 9.70 -14.56
CA ASP A 114 4.09 9.96 -15.69
C ASP A 114 5.16 8.86 -15.81
N ILE A 115 5.79 8.48 -14.69
CA ILE A 115 6.77 7.38 -14.66
C ILE A 115 6.17 6.06 -15.19
N LEU A 116 4.92 5.76 -14.80
CA LEU A 116 4.23 4.56 -15.25
C LEU A 116 3.92 4.62 -16.75
N CYS A 117 3.44 5.77 -17.23
CA CYS A 117 3.14 6.01 -18.64
C CYS A 117 4.40 5.91 -19.50
N ASP A 118 5.46 6.62 -19.13
CA ASP A 118 6.76 6.56 -19.80
C ASP A 118 7.29 5.13 -19.88
N LEU A 119 7.17 4.36 -18.77
CA LEU A 119 7.59 2.97 -18.75
C LEU A 119 6.78 2.11 -19.72
N HIS A 120 5.46 2.30 -19.78
CA HIS A 120 4.60 1.59 -20.72
C HIS A 120 5.04 1.86 -22.15
N GLU A 121 5.13 3.14 -22.54
CA GLU A 121 5.44 3.56 -23.90
C GLU A 121 6.82 3.05 -24.34
N ASN A 122 7.83 3.17 -23.47
CA ASN A 122 9.17 2.66 -23.75
C ASN A 122 9.23 1.13 -23.89
N ARG A 123 8.33 0.39 -23.21
CA ARG A 123 8.29 -1.07 -23.26
C ARG A 123 7.57 -1.58 -24.51
N THR A 124 6.54 -0.87 -24.96
CA THR A 124 5.57 -1.38 -25.93
C THR A 124 5.57 -0.65 -27.26
N ASP A 125 6.24 0.51 -27.37
CA ASP A 125 6.13 1.46 -28.48
C ASP A 125 4.68 1.90 -28.76
N LYS A 126 3.80 1.83 -27.75
CA LYS A 126 2.39 2.24 -27.83
C LYS A 126 2.10 3.37 -26.84
N GLU A 127 1.38 4.38 -27.31
CA GLU A 127 0.87 5.47 -26.46
C GLU A 127 -0.10 4.94 -25.41
N VAL A 128 -0.06 5.53 -24.22
CA VAL A 128 -1.09 5.32 -23.20
C VAL A 128 -2.33 6.19 -23.47
N PRO A 129 -3.52 5.77 -23.01
CA PRO A 129 -4.66 6.67 -22.94
C PRO A 129 -4.37 7.89 -22.05
N PRO A 130 -5.06 9.02 -22.24
CA PRO A 130 -4.96 10.18 -21.36
C PRO A 130 -5.10 9.80 -19.88
N SER A 131 -4.27 10.39 -19.02
CA SER A 131 -4.29 10.11 -17.60
C SER A 131 -4.61 11.33 -16.75
N ARG A 132 -5.27 11.13 -15.61
CA ARG A 132 -5.56 12.18 -14.62
C ARG A 132 -5.29 11.75 -13.19
N THR A 133 -4.92 12.73 -12.37
CA THR A 133 -4.71 12.57 -10.93
C THR A 133 -6.02 12.80 -10.19
N VAL A 134 -6.40 11.84 -9.35
CA VAL A 134 -7.63 11.89 -8.55
C VAL A 134 -7.31 11.73 -7.08
N LEU A 135 -7.77 12.67 -6.26
CA LEU A 135 -7.67 12.62 -4.81
C LEU A 135 -9.00 12.15 -4.22
N VAL A 136 -8.97 11.15 -3.34
CA VAL A 136 -10.17 10.66 -2.66
C VAL A 136 -10.05 10.83 -1.15
N PHE A 137 -10.94 11.67 -0.61
CA PHE A 137 -11.03 11.94 0.82
C PHE A 137 -12.13 11.10 1.47
N SER A 138 -11.75 9.96 2.04
CA SER A 138 -12.71 8.93 2.48
C SER A 138 -13.37 9.19 3.84
N ASN A 139 -12.88 10.16 4.63
CA ASN A 139 -13.51 10.51 5.90
C ASN A 139 -14.66 11.50 5.68
N LYS A 140 -15.89 11.02 5.85
CA LYS A 140 -17.12 11.84 5.74
C LYS A 140 -17.20 13.09 6.62
N ASN A 141 -16.36 13.19 7.66
CA ASN A 141 -16.32 14.34 8.55
C ASN A 141 -15.10 15.23 8.31
N LEU A 142 -14.38 15.03 7.20
CA LEU A 142 -13.34 15.94 6.75
C LEU A 142 -14.00 17.11 6.04
N GLU A 143 -13.73 18.32 6.50
CA GLU A 143 -14.18 19.54 5.85
C GLU A 143 -13.09 20.05 4.91
N TRP A 144 -13.41 20.31 3.65
CA TRP A 144 -12.45 20.77 2.66
C TRP A 144 -13.11 21.65 1.61
N GLU A 145 -12.32 22.55 1.04
CA GLU A 145 -12.73 23.43 -0.05
C GLU A 145 -12.36 22.80 -1.40
N PRO A 146 -13.13 23.07 -2.47
CA PRO A 146 -12.77 22.63 -3.82
C PRO A 146 -11.32 22.96 -4.18
N LEU A 147 -10.70 22.10 -4.99
CA LEU A 147 -9.38 22.39 -5.53
C LEU A 147 -9.43 23.69 -6.34
N PRO A 148 -8.43 24.58 -6.24
CA PRO A 148 -8.28 25.70 -7.17
C PRO A 148 -8.22 25.22 -8.62
N ASP A 149 -8.75 26.00 -9.56
CA ASP A 149 -8.82 25.64 -10.99
C ASP A 149 -7.44 25.40 -11.61
N GLU A 150 -6.37 25.95 -11.04
CA GLU A 150 -5.00 25.78 -11.49
C GLU A 150 -4.36 24.45 -11.07
N VAL A 151 -4.98 23.73 -10.13
CA VAL A 151 -4.48 22.44 -9.65
C VAL A 151 -4.91 21.34 -10.65
N PRO A 152 -3.96 20.63 -11.30
CA PRO A 152 -4.27 19.65 -12.35
C PRO A 152 -4.70 18.30 -11.75
N ALA A 153 -5.70 18.31 -10.88
CA ALA A 153 -6.27 17.12 -10.27
C ALA A 153 -7.76 17.31 -9.99
N GLU A 154 -8.44 16.20 -9.79
CA GLU A 154 -9.81 16.16 -9.30
C GLU A 154 -9.83 15.69 -7.85
N ALA A 155 -10.78 16.17 -7.06
CA ALA A 155 -10.96 15.71 -5.68
C ALA A 155 -12.41 15.30 -5.44
N TYR A 156 -12.57 14.17 -4.77
CA TYR A 156 -13.87 13.59 -4.43
C TYR A 156 -13.92 13.14 -2.98
N ASP A 157 -15.11 13.16 -2.40
CA ASP A 157 -15.40 12.25 -1.29
C ASP A 157 -15.58 10.81 -1.80
N GLU A 158 -15.71 9.84 -0.89
CA GLU A 158 -15.84 8.43 -1.28
C GLU A 158 -17.04 8.20 -2.24
N LEU A 159 -18.21 8.77 -1.96
CA LEU A 159 -19.40 8.50 -2.76
C LEU A 159 -19.37 9.21 -4.12
N GLY A 160 -18.85 10.44 -4.16
CA GLY A 160 -18.64 11.18 -5.40
C GLY A 160 -17.65 10.47 -6.32
N PHE A 161 -16.59 9.87 -5.77
CA PHE A 161 -15.67 9.06 -6.57
C PHE A 161 -16.37 7.83 -7.15
N ILE A 162 -17.13 7.10 -6.33
CA ILE A 162 -17.88 5.92 -6.80
C ILE A 162 -18.92 6.29 -7.88
N ASP A 163 -19.62 7.41 -7.73
CA ASP A 163 -20.56 7.93 -8.73
C ASP A 163 -19.86 8.33 -10.05
N MET A 164 -18.66 8.91 -9.96
CA MET A 164 -17.83 9.22 -11.12
C MET A 164 -17.40 7.95 -11.86
N ILE A 165 -16.89 6.94 -11.14
CA ILE A 165 -16.52 5.63 -11.74
C ILE A 165 -17.76 4.92 -12.30
N ASP A 166 -18.94 5.09 -11.70
CA ASP A 166 -20.15 4.45 -12.23
C ASP A 166 -20.59 5.04 -13.58
N LYS A 167 -20.24 6.31 -13.83
CA LYS A 167 -20.64 7.07 -15.03
C LYS A 167 -19.60 7.12 -16.14
N MET A 168 -18.33 6.82 -15.84
CA MET A 168 -17.26 6.81 -16.86
C MET A 168 -17.46 5.69 -17.89
N ASP A 169 -16.77 5.77 -19.03
CA ASP A 169 -16.63 4.62 -19.92
C ASP A 169 -15.75 3.57 -19.25
N LYS A 170 -16.23 2.32 -19.23
CA LYS A 170 -15.63 1.20 -18.51
C LYS A 170 -15.04 0.17 -19.48
N SER A 171 -14.79 0.59 -20.72
CA SER A 171 -14.12 -0.21 -21.73
C SER A 171 -12.81 -0.78 -21.17
N PRO A 172 -12.47 -2.05 -21.43
CA PRO A 172 -11.25 -2.63 -20.90
C PRO A 172 -10.01 -1.93 -21.52
N PRO A 173 -8.91 -1.79 -20.76
CA PRO A 173 -7.66 -1.29 -21.32
C PRO A 173 -7.11 -2.27 -22.36
N SER A 174 -6.18 -1.78 -23.20
CA SER A 174 -5.45 -2.64 -24.14
C SER A 174 -4.73 -3.78 -23.41
N ASP A 175 -4.50 -4.89 -24.13
CA ASP A 175 -3.79 -6.05 -23.56
C ASP A 175 -2.37 -5.68 -23.10
N GLU A 176 -1.69 -4.79 -23.82
CA GLU A 176 -0.35 -4.33 -23.45
C GLU A 176 -0.36 -3.46 -22.19
N LEU A 177 -1.34 -2.56 -22.04
CA LEU A 177 -1.49 -1.75 -20.84
C LEU A 177 -1.85 -2.63 -19.64
N ARG A 178 -2.79 -3.56 -19.82
CA ARG A 178 -3.14 -4.58 -18.82
C ARG A 178 -1.91 -5.37 -18.39
N GLU A 179 -1.10 -5.87 -19.33
CA GLU A 179 0.12 -6.62 -19.02
C GLU A 179 1.14 -5.77 -18.26
N THR A 180 1.29 -4.50 -18.64
CA THR A 180 2.21 -3.56 -17.96
C THR A 180 1.79 -3.38 -16.51
N LEU A 181 0.53 -3.03 -16.29
CA LEU A 181 -0.06 -2.77 -14.98
C LEU A 181 -0.04 -4.01 -14.07
N MET A 182 -0.35 -5.18 -14.62
CA MET A 182 -0.28 -6.46 -13.88
C MET A 182 1.15 -6.94 -13.64
N GLY A 183 2.14 -6.35 -14.31
CA GLY A 183 3.56 -6.68 -14.14
C GLY A 183 4.20 -6.05 -12.90
N PHE A 184 3.57 -5.03 -12.30
CA PHE A 184 4.06 -4.37 -11.09
C PHE A 184 3.83 -5.24 -9.84
N GLY A 185 4.78 -5.15 -8.91
CA GLY A 185 4.64 -5.74 -7.58
C GLY A 185 3.83 -4.86 -6.62
N THR A 186 3.65 -5.37 -5.40
CA THR A 186 3.10 -4.64 -4.25
C THR A 186 4.11 -4.68 -3.10
N TRP A 187 3.72 -4.32 -1.88
CA TRP A 187 4.58 -4.51 -0.71
C TRP A 187 4.58 -5.96 -0.22
N ASP A 188 5.73 -6.43 0.26
CA ASP A 188 5.72 -7.57 1.18
C ASP A 188 5.07 -7.13 2.50
N THR A 189 4.26 -8.00 3.10
CA THR A 189 3.52 -7.72 4.32
C THR A 189 3.83 -8.75 5.39
N ILE A 190 4.36 -8.28 6.52
CA ILE A 190 4.60 -9.08 7.73
C ILE A 190 3.53 -8.74 8.76
N HIS A 191 2.71 -9.72 9.10
CA HIS A 191 1.73 -9.64 10.18
C HIS A 191 2.39 -10.08 11.48
N LEU A 192 2.49 -9.17 12.44
CA LEU A 192 3.02 -9.45 13.77
C LEU A 192 1.96 -10.10 14.67
N ASN A 193 2.41 -10.76 15.73
CA ASN A 193 1.54 -11.23 16.81
C ASN A 193 0.72 -10.05 17.36
N GLY A 194 -0.59 -10.19 17.50
CA GLY A 194 -1.46 -9.10 17.97
C GLY A 194 -2.04 -8.20 16.86
N GLY A 195 -1.71 -8.47 15.60
CA GLY A 195 -2.43 -7.90 14.45
C GLY A 195 -1.80 -6.64 13.84
N LYS A 196 -0.73 -6.07 14.41
CA LYS A 196 0.07 -5.03 13.72
C LYS A 196 0.72 -5.61 12.47
N THR A 197 0.73 -4.83 11.41
CA THR A 197 1.22 -5.23 10.08
C THR A 197 2.29 -4.25 9.62
N VAL A 198 3.37 -4.81 9.12
CA VAL A 198 4.57 -4.11 8.65
C VAL A 198 4.65 -4.32 7.13
N HIS A 199 4.71 -3.22 6.38
CA HIS A 199 4.94 -3.26 4.93
C HIS A 199 6.38 -2.87 4.63
N GLY A 200 6.95 -3.46 3.59
CA GLY A 200 8.32 -3.19 3.19
C GLY A 200 8.83 -4.13 2.11
N ASP A 201 10.12 -4.05 1.85
CA ASP A 201 10.83 -4.97 0.97
C ASP A 201 11.59 -5.99 1.82
N ILE A 202 11.24 -7.28 1.70
CA ILE A 202 12.02 -8.37 2.32
C ILE A 202 13.28 -8.59 1.47
N LEU A 203 14.37 -7.99 1.95
CA LEU A 203 15.69 -8.01 1.33
C LEU A 203 16.30 -9.41 1.37
N GLU A 204 16.20 -10.06 2.54
CA GLU A 204 16.69 -11.43 2.73
C GLU A 204 15.64 -12.26 3.46
N TYR A 205 15.37 -13.45 2.90
CA TYR A 205 14.49 -14.44 3.50
C TYR A 205 15.24 -15.78 3.56
N PRO A 206 15.32 -16.43 4.72
CA PRO A 206 16.14 -17.64 4.88
C PRO A 206 15.56 -18.88 4.19
N TYR A 207 14.36 -18.79 3.61
CA TYR A 207 13.63 -19.90 2.99
C TYR A 207 13.10 -19.52 1.61
N GLU A 208 12.37 -20.43 0.98
CA GLU A 208 11.64 -20.14 -0.27
C GLU A 208 10.57 -19.07 -0.02
N LYS A 209 10.54 -18.02 -0.86
CA LYS A 209 9.56 -16.92 -0.75
C LYS A 209 8.17 -17.42 -1.16
N LYS A 210 7.41 -17.87 -0.17
CA LYS A 210 6.02 -18.30 -0.28
C LYS A 210 5.23 -17.78 0.91
N ASP A 211 4.02 -17.32 0.64
CA ASP A 211 3.09 -16.91 1.70
C ASP A 211 2.98 -17.99 2.76
N CYS A 212 3.05 -17.58 4.03
CA CYS A 212 3.05 -18.51 5.13
C CYS A 212 2.38 -17.94 6.37
N THR A 213 1.80 -18.84 7.17
CA THR A 213 1.39 -18.53 8.53
C THR A 213 2.43 -19.07 9.50
N VAL A 214 2.59 -18.40 10.63
CA VAL A 214 3.56 -18.75 11.66
C VAL A 214 2.82 -19.09 12.94
N LYS A 215 2.98 -20.33 13.40
CA LYS A 215 2.41 -20.82 14.65
C LYS A 215 3.47 -20.87 15.73
N ASN A 216 3.36 -19.97 16.69
CA ASN A 216 4.25 -19.92 17.85
C ASN A 216 3.80 -20.91 18.93
N SER A 217 4.76 -21.62 19.54
CA SER A 217 4.50 -22.59 20.61
C SER A 217 3.78 -21.95 21.81
N GLY A 218 2.73 -22.59 22.31
CA GLY A 218 2.02 -22.18 23.53
C GLY A 218 2.75 -22.53 24.82
N LEU A 219 2.05 -22.58 25.96
CA LEU A 219 2.62 -22.84 27.29
C LEU A 219 3.47 -24.12 27.37
N LEU A 220 3.12 -25.16 26.61
CA LEU A 220 3.90 -26.40 26.48
C LEU A 220 5.33 -26.17 25.96
N GLY A 221 5.59 -25.06 25.26
CA GLY A 221 6.92 -24.65 24.81
C GLY A 221 7.94 -24.45 25.94
N LEU A 222 7.49 -24.16 27.16
CA LEU A 222 8.36 -24.12 28.34
C LEU A 222 8.95 -25.50 28.67
N ILE A 223 8.26 -26.59 28.28
CA ILE A 223 8.66 -27.98 28.55
C ILE A 223 9.38 -28.59 27.34
N VAL A 224 8.87 -28.38 26.12
CA VAL A 224 9.41 -29.00 24.89
C VAL A 224 10.42 -28.12 24.13
N GLY A 225 10.50 -26.84 24.49
CA GLY A 225 11.35 -25.84 23.84
C GLY A 225 10.50 -24.87 23.01
N PRO A 226 10.69 -23.55 23.15
CA PRO A 226 9.97 -22.57 22.36
C PRO A 226 10.34 -22.72 20.87
N LYS A 227 9.33 -22.66 20.00
CA LYS A 227 9.50 -22.77 18.55
C LYS A 227 8.43 -22.02 17.78
N SER A 228 8.75 -21.68 16.54
CA SER A 228 7.84 -21.10 15.54
C SER A 228 7.77 -22.10 14.38
N GLU A 229 6.57 -22.55 14.05
CA GLU A 229 6.30 -23.47 12.94
C GLU A 229 5.68 -22.70 11.79
N LEU A 230 6.34 -22.70 10.64
CA LEU A 230 5.81 -22.09 9.42
C LEU A 230 4.91 -23.10 8.70
N SER A 231 3.83 -22.63 8.07
CA SER A 231 2.95 -23.50 7.26
C SER A 231 3.63 -24.13 6.05
N THR A 232 4.80 -23.61 5.66
CA THR A 232 5.70 -24.15 4.62
C THR A 232 6.63 -25.27 5.15
N GLY A 233 6.50 -25.65 6.43
CA GLY A 233 7.15 -26.82 7.03
C GLY A 233 8.41 -26.53 7.86
N GLN A 234 8.91 -25.29 7.87
CA GLN A 234 10.11 -24.92 8.62
C GLN A 234 9.82 -24.76 10.12
N VAL A 235 10.80 -25.09 10.95
CA VAL A 235 10.74 -24.95 12.40
C VAL A 235 11.90 -24.08 12.88
N VAL A 236 11.58 -22.95 13.49
CA VAL A 236 12.55 -21.95 13.97
C VAL A 236 12.57 -21.93 15.49
N ARG A 237 13.77 -22.08 16.08
CA ARG A 237 13.96 -22.15 17.54
C ARG A 237 14.79 -21.00 18.12
N ASP A 238 15.27 -20.10 17.27
CA ASP A 238 16.04 -18.91 17.63
C ASP A 238 15.25 -17.62 17.30
N GLN A 239 15.95 -16.48 17.27
CA GLN A 239 15.40 -15.18 16.86
C GLN A 239 15.69 -14.82 15.39
N SER A 240 16.02 -15.79 14.54
CA SER A 240 16.13 -15.54 13.10
C SER A 240 14.78 -15.11 12.51
N GLY A 241 14.84 -14.46 11.34
CA GLY A 241 13.67 -13.91 10.69
C GLY A 241 14.00 -13.20 9.38
N PRO A 242 13.00 -12.75 8.61
CA PRO A 242 13.19 -11.89 7.46
C PRO A 242 13.97 -10.62 7.83
N HIS A 243 14.93 -10.25 6.98
CA HIS A 243 15.54 -8.93 6.95
C HIS A 243 14.73 -8.04 6.02
N ILE A 244 14.15 -6.97 6.54
CA ILE A 244 13.18 -6.12 5.86
C ILE A 244 13.57 -4.64 5.95
N SER A 245 13.42 -3.93 4.83
CA SER A 245 13.39 -2.47 4.79
C SER A 245 11.95 -2.01 5.00
N VAL A 246 11.65 -1.40 6.14
CA VAL A 246 10.27 -1.07 6.54
C VAL A 246 9.86 0.30 6.03
N VAL A 247 8.64 0.42 5.50
CA VAL A 247 8.07 1.70 5.08
C VAL A 247 8.00 2.65 6.27
N GLY A 248 8.63 3.83 6.12
CA GLY A 248 8.62 4.89 7.13
C GLY A 248 9.61 4.72 8.28
N GLU A 249 10.48 3.71 8.24
CA GLU A 249 11.60 3.56 9.18
C GLU A 249 12.92 3.88 8.46
N ASP A 250 13.88 4.50 9.18
CA ASP A 250 15.23 4.69 8.67
C ASP A 250 16.02 3.38 8.78
N GLY A 251 16.27 2.74 7.64
CA GLY A 251 17.08 1.53 7.53
C GLY A 251 16.30 0.21 7.58
N SER A 252 17.03 -0.89 7.57
CA SER A 252 16.48 -2.25 7.55
C SER A 252 16.73 -2.97 8.88
N ARG A 253 15.87 -3.94 9.22
CA ARG A 253 15.98 -4.74 10.44
C ARG A 253 15.47 -6.16 10.27
N ILE A 254 15.88 -7.03 11.18
CA ILE A 254 15.37 -8.40 11.27
C ILE A 254 14.07 -8.38 12.08
N ILE A 255 13.02 -9.04 11.58
CA ILE A 255 11.81 -9.32 12.35
C ILE A 255 11.81 -10.81 12.72
N PRO A 256 12.05 -11.18 14.00
CA PRO A 256 12.12 -12.58 14.40
C PRO A 256 10.82 -13.33 14.06
N PHE A 257 10.92 -14.57 13.57
CA PHE A 257 9.73 -15.42 13.35
C PHE A 257 8.90 -15.61 14.62
N ALA A 258 9.54 -15.53 15.79
CA ALA A 258 8.88 -15.50 17.08
C ALA A 258 7.78 -14.43 17.19
N GLN A 259 7.92 -13.31 16.48
CA GLN A 259 7.03 -12.14 16.55
C GLN A 259 6.02 -12.11 15.41
N ILE A 260 6.10 -13.04 14.47
CA ILE A 260 5.30 -13.08 13.24
C ILE A 260 4.14 -14.05 13.41
N SER A 261 3.01 -13.72 12.82
CA SER A 261 1.82 -14.56 12.68
C SER A 261 1.54 -14.95 11.22
N LYS A 262 1.87 -14.08 10.25
CA LYS A 262 1.73 -14.34 8.81
C LYS A 262 2.74 -13.51 8.01
N ILE A 263 3.19 -14.04 6.88
CA ILE A 263 3.95 -13.32 5.85
C ILE A 263 3.21 -13.48 4.53
N GLU A 264 3.01 -12.37 3.84
CA GLU A 264 2.51 -12.29 2.47
C GLU A 264 3.60 -11.62 1.63
N PHE A 265 4.06 -12.30 0.59
CA PHE A 265 5.03 -11.72 -0.34
C PHE A 265 4.29 -10.91 -1.41
N SER A 266 4.95 -9.87 -1.92
CA SER A 266 4.50 -9.18 -3.13
C SER A 266 4.23 -10.19 -4.24
N ASN A 267 3.25 -9.88 -5.10
CA ASN A 267 3.08 -10.61 -6.35
C ASN A 267 4.41 -10.66 -7.14
N PRO A 268 4.70 -11.77 -7.85
CA PRO A 268 5.86 -11.85 -8.72
C PRO A 268 5.81 -10.73 -9.75
N ARG A 269 6.77 -9.81 -9.65
CA ARG A 269 6.92 -8.72 -10.59
C ARG A 269 7.62 -9.18 -11.86
N LYS A 270 7.28 -8.55 -12.97
CA LYS A 270 8.03 -8.64 -14.23
C LYS A 270 9.35 -7.89 -14.09
N GLU A 271 10.29 -8.12 -15.02
CA GLU A 271 11.61 -7.48 -14.96
C GLU A 271 11.55 -5.95 -15.02
N TRP A 272 10.53 -5.40 -15.68
CA TRP A 272 10.27 -3.97 -15.75
C TRP A 272 9.53 -3.40 -14.53
N GLY A 273 9.05 -4.24 -13.59
CA GLY A 273 8.25 -3.83 -12.43
C GLY A 273 9.01 -3.72 -11.11
#